data_AF-A0A851ESE1-F1
#
_entry.id   AF-A0A851ESE1-F1
#
_cell.length_a   1.000
_cell.length_b   1.000
_cell.length_c   1.000
_cell.angle_alpha   90.00
_cell.angle_beta   90.00
_cell.angle_gamma   90.00
#
_symmetry.space_group_name_H-M   'P 1'
#
loop_
_entity.id
_entity.type
_entity.pdbx_description
1 polymer ?
#
loop_
_entity_poly.entity_id
_entity_poly.type
_entity_poly.pdbx_seq_one_letter_code
_entity_poly.pdbx_strand_id
1 'polypeptide(L)'
;FSLQEAAQALIYAGMAGSNLENIQEKINEYLERVQALHSAVQSQKTDPLKSKQQLDLERAHFLVTQAFDEDDKGNAEEAIELYTEAVELCLKTATETSEAGLQSKLKQLARQALDRAEALKESMSKSSQKEKSTTAKPNQPVRTFFPLGPDFSLNDKPQTIRAVQASESQGQRYTAEEIQVLRKTSKINGIEYVPFMSVDLRERFAFPMPFS
;
A
#
# COMPACT_ATOMS: atom_id res chain seq x y z
N PHE A 1 15.87 -18.66 21.56
CA PHE A 1 16.58 -19.95 21.69
C PHE A 1 16.03 -20.89 20.65
N SER A 2 16.81 -21.25 19.64
CA SER A 2 16.33 -22.17 18.60
C SER A 2 16.29 -23.60 19.16
N LEU A 3 15.30 -24.41 18.76
CA LEU A 3 15.22 -25.83 19.17
C LEU A 3 16.46 -26.63 18.73
N GLN A 4 17.13 -26.16 17.67
CA GLN A 4 18.38 -26.72 17.17
C GLN A 4 19.56 -26.44 18.11
N GLU A 5 19.68 -25.21 18.64
CA GLU A 5 20.65 -24.88 19.69
C GLU A 5 20.41 -25.69 20.97
N ALA A 6 19.14 -25.92 21.32
CA ALA A 6 18.78 -26.73 22.49
C ALA A 6 19.20 -28.20 22.33
N ALA A 7 18.93 -28.81 21.17
CA ALA A 7 19.40 -30.16 20.87
C ALA A 7 20.93 -30.26 20.93
N GLN A 8 21.62 -29.26 20.35
CA GLN A 8 23.09 -29.24 20.30
C GLN A 8 23.72 -29.05 21.69
N ALA A 9 23.14 -28.22 22.55
CA ALA A 9 23.58 -28.05 23.93
C ALA A 9 23.41 -29.36 24.74
N LEU A 10 22.32 -30.09 24.53
CA LEU A 10 22.09 -31.39 25.19
C LEU A 10 23.06 -32.47 24.70
N ILE A 11 23.41 -32.47 23.40
CA ILE A 11 24.43 -33.38 22.85
C ILE A 11 25.79 -33.11 23.51
N TYR A 12 26.21 -31.84 23.60
CA TYR A 12 27.47 -31.49 24.26
C TYR A 12 27.48 -31.85 25.75
N ALA A 13 26.36 -31.63 26.46
CA ALA A 13 26.23 -32.04 27.85
C ALA A 13 26.31 -33.57 28.02
N GLY A 14 25.73 -34.35 27.10
CA GLY A 14 25.86 -35.81 27.09
C GLY A 14 27.29 -36.28 26.85
N MET A 15 27.99 -35.66 25.89
CA MET A 15 29.40 -35.96 25.60
C MET A 15 30.34 -35.60 26.76
N ALA A 16 30.01 -34.55 27.52
CA ALA A 16 30.75 -34.12 28.70
C ALA A 16 30.48 -35.00 29.95
N GLY A 17 29.66 -36.05 29.84
CA GLY A 17 29.37 -36.99 30.93
C GLY A 17 28.32 -36.50 31.92
N SER A 18 27.36 -35.67 31.47
CA SER A 18 26.27 -35.19 32.31
C SER A 18 25.42 -36.33 32.90
N ASN A 19 25.08 -36.23 34.18
CA ASN A 19 24.19 -37.15 34.91
C ASN A 19 22.69 -36.84 34.70
N LEU A 20 22.35 -36.02 33.71
CA LEU A 20 20.96 -35.66 33.45
C LEU A 20 20.20 -36.91 32.98
N GLU A 21 19.22 -37.33 33.76
CA GLU A 21 18.39 -38.50 33.47
C GLU A 21 17.71 -38.34 32.10
N ASN A 22 17.73 -39.41 31.31
CA ASN A 22 17.09 -39.47 29.99
C ASN A 22 17.55 -38.39 29.00
N ILE A 23 18.79 -37.91 29.13
CA ILE A 23 19.35 -36.90 28.21
C ILE A 23 19.29 -37.34 26.74
N GLN A 24 19.48 -38.64 26.46
CA GLN A 24 19.38 -39.20 25.11
C GLN A 24 17.96 -39.15 24.55
N GLU A 25 16.94 -39.42 25.38
CA GLU A 25 15.53 -39.31 24.96
C GLU A 25 15.18 -37.85 24.66
N LYS A 26 15.68 -36.91 25.47
CA LYS A 26 15.47 -35.48 25.22
C LYS A 26 16.13 -35.01 23.94
N ILE A 27 17.36 -35.45 23.66
CA ILE A 27 18.05 -35.17 22.38
C ILE A 27 17.19 -35.63 21.20
N ASN A 28 16.68 -36.87 21.25
CA ASN A 28 15.82 -37.42 20.19
C ASN A 28 14.52 -36.63 20.04
N GLU A 29 13.85 -36.30 21.15
CA GLU A 29 12.61 -35.50 21.17
C GLU A 29 12.81 -34.12 20.52
N TYR A 30 13.93 -33.44 20.81
CA TYR A 30 14.24 -32.15 20.21
C TYR A 30 14.60 -32.27 18.72
N LEU A 31 15.34 -33.31 18.32
CA LEU A 31 15.66 -33.56 16.91
C LEU A 31 14.42 -33.90 16.08
N GLU A 32 13.53 -34.76 16.58
CA GLU A 32 12.27 -35.08 15.93
C GLU A 32 11.38 -33.84 15.78
N ARG A 33 11.31 -32.98 16.80
CA ARG A 33 10.58 -31.71 16.70
C ARG A 33 11.17 -30.77 15.66
N VAL A 34 12.51 -30.64 15.61
CA VAL A 34 13.18 -29.81 14.60
C VAL A 34 12.87 -30.33 13.20
N GLN A 35 12.94 -31.64 12.99
CA GLN A 35 12.59 -32.26 11.71
C GLN A 35 11.12 -32.04 11.34
N ALA A 36 10.19 -32.29 12.27
CA ALA A 36 8.76 -32.08 12.06
C ALA A 36 8.43 -30.62 11.73
N LEU A 37 9.08 -29.66 12.40
CA LEU A 37 8.94 -28.24 12.10
C LEU A 37 9.50 -27.88 10.72
N HIS A 38 10.67 -28.41 10.35
CA HIS A 38 11.23 -28.21 9.02
C HIS A 38 10.30 -28.75 7.93
N SER A 39 9.78 -29.96 8.11
CA SER A 39 8.81 -30.55 7.18
C SER A 39 7.52 -29.72 7.10
N ALA A 40 6.97 -29.27 8.24
CA ALA A 40 5.77 -28.43 8.26
C ALA A 40 5.98 -27.07 7.58
N VAL A 41 7.10 -26.39 7.86
CA VAL A 41 7.45 -25.11 7.21
C VAL A 41 7.68 -25.30 5.71
N GLN A 42 8.29 -26.41 5.30
CA GLN A 42 8.50 -26.72 3.89
C GLN A 42 7.17 -27.00 3.17
N SER A 43 6.26 -27.77 3.79
CA SER A 43 4.91 -28.00 3.26
C SER A 43 4.06 -26.72 3.21
N GLN A 44 4.20 -25.82 4.19
CA GLN A 44 3.53 -24.52 4.19
C GLN A 44 4.05 -23.57 3.09
N LYS A 45 5.31 -23.71 2.66
CA LYS A 45 5.88 -22.91 1.57
C LYS A 45 5.44 -23.36 0.18
N THR A 46 4.91 -24.57 0.03
CA THR A 46 4.64 -25.16 -1.30
C THR A 46 3.19 -25.04 -1.77
N ASP A 47 2.23 -24.78 -0.88
CA ASP A 47 0.83 -24.62 -1.27
C ASP A 47 0.41 -23.15 -1.19
N PRO A 48 0.33 -22.43 -2.32
CA PRO A 48 -0.35 -21.15 -2.32
C PRO A 48 -1.81 -21.40 -1.93
N LEU A 49 -2.26 -20.76 -0.84
CA LEU A 49 -3.64 -20.85 -0.31
C LEU A 49 -4.73 -20.56 -1.35
N LYS A 50 -4.36 -19.93 -2.48
CA LYS A 50 -5.20 -19.61 -3.62
C LYS A 50 -4.48 -19.98 -4.91
N SER A 51 -5.23 -20.46 -5.90
CA SER A 51 -4.67 -20.70 -7.23
C SER A 51 -4.24 -19.39 -7.89
N LYS A 52 -3.25 -19.45 -8.79
CA LYS A 52 -2.80 -18.28 -9.58
C LYS A 52 -3.99 -17.58 -10.26
N GLN A 53 -4.87 -18.35 -10.87
CA GLN A 53 -6.09 -17.84 -11.51
C GLN A 53 -6.96 -17.05 -10.53
N GLN A 54 -7.13 -17.53 -9.30
CA GLN A 54 -7.93 -16.84 -8.29
C GLN A 54 -7.28 -15.53 -7.86
N LEU A 55 -5.95 -15.49 -7.71
CA LEU A 55 -5.22 -14.26 -7.43
C LEU A 55 -5.36 -13.24 -8.56
N ASP A 56 -5.25 -13.68 -9.81
CA ASP A 56 -5.40 -12.80 -10.98
C ASP A 56 -6.82 -12.21 -11.08
N LEU A 57 -7.85 -13.00 -10.74
CA LEU A 57 -9.22 -12.53 -10.67
C LEU A 57 -9.43 -11.48 -9.57
N GLU A 58 -8.94 -11.75 -8.35
CA GLU A 58 -9.02 -10.80 -7.23
C GLU A 58 -8.29 -9.50 -7.57
N ARG A 59 -7.13 -9.60 -8.22
CA ARG A 59 -6.35 -8.44 -8.66
C ARG A 59 -7.08 -7.66 -9.76
N ALA A 60 -7.67 -8.33 -10.75
CA ALA A 60 -8.44 -7.67 -11.80
C ALA A 60 -9.65 -6.92 -11.22
N HIS A 61 -10.37 -7.55 -10.28
CA HIS A 61 -11.46 -6.91 -9.56
C HIS A 61 -11.00 -5.66 -8.81
N PHE A 62 -9.92 -5.79 -8.03
CA PHE A 62 -9.36 -4.66 -7.27
C PHE A 62 -8.97 -3.48 -8.18
N LEU A 63 -8.28 -3.75 -9.29
CA LEU A 63 -7.88 -2.70 -10.24
C LEU A 63 -9.09 -1.97 -10.83
N VAL A 64 -10.16 -2.69 -11.21
CA VAL A 64 -11.37 -2.05 -11.74
C VAL A 64 -12.07 -1.20 -10.68
N THR A 65 -12.15 -1.68 -9.43
CA THR A 65 -12.72 -0.89 -8.32
C THR A 65 -11.91 0.39 -8.10
N GLN A 66 -10.58 0.29 -8.07
CA GLN A 66 -9.72 1.44 -7.89
C GLN A 66 -9.85 2.44 -9.06
N ALA A 67 -9.92 1.94 -10.31
CA ALA A 67 -10.13 2.78 -11.48
C ALA A 67 -11.45 3.55 -11.40
N PHE A 68 -12.52 2.90 -10.92
CA PHE A 68 -13.82 3.52 -10.70
C PHE A 68 -13.76 4.62 -9.63
N ASP A 69 -13.09 4.35 -8.50
CA ASP A 69 -12.93 5.34 -7.43
C ASP A 69 -12.15 6.58 -7.91
N GLU A 70 -11.11 6.41 -8.74
CA GLU A 70 -10.34 7.51 -9.30
C GLU A 70 -11.10 8.28 -10.38
N ASP A 71 -11.91 7.59 -11.17
CA ASP A 71 -12.82 8.19 -12.14
C ASP A 71 -13.87 9.08 -11.46
N ASP A 72 -14.51 8.57 -10.40
CA ASP A 72 -15.48 9.33 -9.60
C ASP A 72 -14.86 10.55 -8.90
N LYS A 73 -13.58 10.47 -8.52
CA LYS A 73 -12.81 11.61 -7.98
C LYS A 73 -12.39 12.63 -9.03
N GLY A 74 -12.56 12.33 -10.32
CA GLY A 74 -12.14 13.17 -11.44
C GLY A 74 -10.64 13.07 -11.78
N ASN A 75 -9.93 12.08 -11.23
CA ASN A 75 -8.52 11.82 -11.50
C ASN A 75 -8.37 11.01 -12.80
N ALA A 76 -8.73 11.63 -13.93
CA ALA A 76 -8.86 10.96 -15.21
C ALA A 76 -7.57 10.28 -15.71
N GLU A 77 -6.38 10.85 -15.45
CA GLU A 77 -5.11 10.23 -15.84
C GLU A 77 -4.88 8.89 -15.13
N GLU A 78 -5.02 8.87 -13.80
CA GLU A 78 -4.86 7.67 -12.98
C GLU A 78 -5.93 6.62 -13.30
N ALA A 79 -7.18 7.05 -13.47
CA ALA A 79 -8.27 6.17 -13.86
C ALA A 79 -8.00 5.46 -15.20
N ILE A 80 -7.47 6.18 -16.21
CA ILE A 80 -7.11 5.60 -17.51
C ILE A 80 -6.00 4.56 -17.36
N GLU A 81 -4.96 4.84 -16.57
CA GLU A 81 -3.87 3.90 -16.32
C GLU A 81 -4.39 2.61 -15.65
N LEU A 82 -5.19 2.76 -14.59
CA LEU A 82 -5.78 1.64 -13.86
C LEU A 82 -6.76 0.82 -14.71
N TYR A 83 -7.61 1.46 -15.52
CA TYR A 83 -8.47 0.76 -16.46
C TYR A 83 -7.66 -0.02 -17.50
N THR A 84 -6.57 0.55 -18.01
CA THR A 84 -5.69 -0.11 -18.99
C THR A 84 -5.03 -1.35 -18.38
N GLU A 85 -4.50 -1.25 -17.16
CA GLU A 85 -3.91 -2.41 -16.45
C GLU A 85 -4.96 -3.49 -16.18
N ALA A 86 -6.17 -3.11 -15.77
CA ALA A 86 -7.27 -4.03 -15.55
C ALA A 86 -7.67 -4.78 -16.83
N VAL A 87 -7.73 -4.08 -17.98
CA VAL A 87 -8.03 -4.67 -19.29
C VAL A 87 -7.00 -5.71 -19.67
N GLU A 88 -5.72 -5.39 -19.56
CA GLU A 88 -4.64 -6.34 -19.86
C GLU A 88 -4.73 -7.59 -18.99
N LEU A 89 -4.96 -7.41 -17.69
CA LEU A 89 -5.06 -8.53 -16.76
C LEU A 89 -6.29 -9.39 -17.06
N CYS A 90 -7.46 -8.79 -17.32
CA CYS A 90 -8.67 -9.51 -17.70
C CYS A 90 -8.47 -10.35 -18.97
N LEU A 91 -7.79 -9.81 -19.98
CA LEU A 91 -7.50 -10.54 -21.22
C LEU A 91 -6.52 -11.68 -20.98
N LYS A 92 -5.45 -11.46 -20.21
CA LYS A 92 -4.49 -12.51 -19.82
C LYS A 92 -5.21 -13.65 -19.09
N THR A 93 -5.99 -13.35 -18.04
CA THR A 93 -6.75 -14.36 -17.29
C THR A 93 -7.79 -15.07 -18.15
N ALA A 94 -8.43 -14.36 -19.10
CA ALA A 94 -9.38 -14.98 -20.03
C ALA A 94 -8.71 -15.96 -21.00
N THR A 95 -7.44 -15.76 -21.36
CA THR A 95 -6.69 -16.73 -22.19
C THR A 95 -6.18 -17.92 -21.39
N GLU A 96 -5.91 -17.75 -20.09
CA GLU A 96 -5.40 -18.82 -19.22
C GLU A 96 -6.52 -19.70 -18.64
N THR A 97 -7.73 -19.17 -18.46
CA THR A 97 -8.84 -19.94 -17.89
C THR A 97 -9.50 -20.84 -18.94
N SER A 98 -9.94 -22.03 -18.53
CA SER A 98 -10.66 -22.99 -19.41
C SER A 98 -12.19 -22.85 -19.35
N GLU A 99 -12.72 -22.03 -18.44
CA GLU A 99 -14.17 -21.91 -18.20
C GLU A 99 -14.78 -20.86 -19.13
N ALA A 100 -15.57 -21.30 -20.11
CA ALA A 100 -16.09 -20.43 -21.17
C ALA A 100 -16.99 -19.28 -20.67
N GLY A 101 -17.75 -19.51 -19.59
CA GLY A 101 -18.60 -18.48 -18.97
C GLY A 101 -17.77 -17.35 -18.38
N LEU A 102 -16.73 -17.69 -17.62
CA LEU A 102 -15.77 -16.76 -17.03
C LEU A 102 -14.97 -16.02 -18.10
N GLN A 103 -14.52 -16.72 -19.16
CA GLN A 103 -13.85 -16.08 -20.30
C GLN A 103 -14.73 -14.99 -20.92
N SER A 104 -16.02 -15.27 -21.12
CA SER A 104 -16.97 -14.31 -21.68
C SER A 104 -17.13 -13.08 -20.77
N LYS A 105 -17.30 -13.31 -19.46
CA LYS A 105 -17.42 -12.22 -18.47
C LYS A 105 -16.16 -11.35 -18.40
N LEU A 106 -14.97 -11.95 -18.40
CA LEU A 106 -13.70 -11.21 -18.38
C LEU A 106 -13.52 -10.38 -19.66
N LYS A 107 -13.87 -10.93 -20.82
CA LYS A 107 -13.84 -10.19 -22.09
C LYS A 107 -14.86 -9.04 -22.11
N GLN A 108 -16.05 -9.25 -21.55
CA GLN A 108 -17.04 -8.19 -21.41
C GLN A 108 -16.55 -7.07 -20.49
N LEU A 109 -16.00 -7.43 -19.32
CA LEU A 109 -15.43 -6.48 -18.38
C LEU A 109 -14.28 -5.67 -19.01
N ALA A 110 -13.37 -6.35 -19.71
CA ALA A 110 -12.28 -5.70 -20.45
C ALA A 110 -12.80 -4.72 -21.50
N ARG A 111 -13.87 -5.06 -22.24
CA ARG A 111 -14.49 -4.13 -23.19
C ARG A 111 -15.05 -2.89 -22.50
N GLN A 112 -15.81 -3.08 -21.42
CA GLN A 112 -16.40 -1.96 -20.68
C GLN A 112 -15.33 -1.02 -20.09
N ALA A 113 -14.27 -1.59 -19.51
CA ALA A 113 -13.16 -0.82 -18.98
C ALA A 113 -12.41 -0.05 -20.08
N LEU A 114 -12.21 -0.68 -21.25
CA LEU A 114 -11.59 -0.03 -22.41
C LEU A 114 -12.44 1.13 -22.95
N ASP A 115 -13.73 0.90 -23.19
CA ASP A 115 -14.66 1.93 -23.68
C ASP A 115 -14.69 3.15 -22.72
N ARG A 116 -14.64 2.89 -21.40
CA ARG A 116 -14.58 3.96 -20.41
C ARG A 116 -13.26 4.72 -20.43
N ALA A 117 -12.13 4.01 -20.51
CA ALA A 117 -10.81 4.63 -20.62
C ALA A 117 -10.68 5.51 -21.88
N GLU A 118 -11.21 5.05 -23.02
CA GLU A 118 -11.24 5.83 -24.27
C GLU A 118 -12.11 7.08 -24.13
N ALA A 119 -13.29 6.97 -23.52
CA ALA A 119 -14.17 8.12 -23.26
C ALA A 119 -13.52 9.17 -22.34
N LEU A 120 -12.78 8.73 -21.31
CA LEU A 120 -12.01 9.62 -20.43
C LEU A 120 -10.86 10.30 -21.19
N LYS A 121 -10.16 9.57 -22.05
CA LYS A 121 -9.09 10.14 -22.87
C LYS A 121 -9.61 11.19 -23.86
N GLU A 122 -10.77 10.94 -24.45
CA GLU A 122 -11.44 11.93 -25.31
C GLU A 122 -11.84 13.18 -24.54
N SER A 123 -12.41 13.04 -23.34
CA SER A 123 -12.85 14.19 -22.53
C SER A 123 -11.66 15.06 -22.10
N MET A 124 -10.53 14.44 -21.74
CA MET A 124 -9.28 15.14 -21.44
C MET A 124 -8.76 15.94 -22.65
N SER A 125 -8.74 15.34 -23.84
CA SER A 125 -8.24 16.02 -25.05
C SER A 125 -9.09 17.23 -25.47
N LYS A 126 -10.42 17.15 -25.25
CA LYS A 126 -11.37 18.26 -25.52
C LYS A 126 -11.23 19.40 -24.49
N SER A 127 -10.88 19.11 -23.24
CA SER A 127 -10.65 20.13 -22.20
C SER A 127 -9.42 20.99 -22.52
N SER A 128 -8.32 20.38 -22.96
CA SER A 128 -7.08 21.09 -23.30
C SER A 128 -7.18 22.06 -24.48
N GLN A 129 -8.20 21.94 -25.33
CA GLN A 129 -8.42 22.87 -26.46
C GLN A 129 -9.22 24.13 -26.09
N LYS A 130 -9.83 24.19 -24.90
CA LYS A 130 -10.69 25.32 -24.48
C LYS A 130 -9.96 26.42 -23.68
N GLU A 131 -8.65 26.29 -23.48
CA GLU A 131 -7.82 27.21 -22.67
C GLU A 131 -7.06 28.27 -23.52
N LYS A 132 -7.69 28.84 -24.55
CA LYS A 132 -7.22 30.10 -25.18
C LYS A 132 -8.36 31.10 -25.26
N SER A 133 -8.65 31.75 -24.14
CA SER A 133 -9.06 33.17 -24.01
C SER A 133 -9.89 33.37 -22.74
N THR A 134 -9.27 33.96 -21.72
CA THR A 134 -9.82 35.11 -20.97
C THR A 134 -8.78 35.61 -19.99
N THR A 135 -8.11 36.69 -20.39
CA THR A 135 -7.34 37.57 -19.53
C THR A 135 -8.33 38.29 -18.60
N ALA A 136 -8.30 38.00 -17.30
CA ALA A 136 -8.87 38.88 -16.28
C ALA A 136 -7.99 38.86 -15.01
N LYS A 137 -7.63 40.06 -14.57
CA LYS A 137 -6.71 40.40 -13.48
C LYS A 137 -7.19 39.89 -12.11
N PRO A 138 -6.28 39.73 -11.13
CA PRO A 138 -6.61 39.21 -9.81
C PRO A 138 -7.27 40.30 -8.97
N ASN A 139 -8.36 39.97 -8.29
CA ASN A 139 -8.87 40.77 -7.18
C ASN A 139 -8.75 39.90 -5.92
N GLN A 140 -7.65 40.08 -5.18
CA GLN A 140 -7.51 39.48 -3.86
C GLN A 140 -8.47 40.14 -2.88
N PRO A 141 -9.22 39.40 -2.07
CA PRO A 141 -9.75 39.96 -0.84
C PRO A 141 -8.58 40.12 0.14
N VAL A 142 -8.30 41.36 0.52
CA VAL A 142 -7.40 41.70 1.63
C VAL A 142 -7.86 40.94 2.87
N ARG A 143 -7.07 39.97 3.33
CA ARG A 143 -7.27 39.35 4.64
C ARG A 143 -7.08 40.44 5.69
N THR A 144 -8.14 40.72 6.43
CA THR A 144 -8.04 41.45 7.70
C THR A 144 -7.21 40.61 8.66
N PHE A 145 -6.05 41.14 9.05
CA PHE A 145 -5.32 40.62 10.20
C PHE A 145 -6.16 40.90 11.44
N PHE A 146 -6.72 39.86 12.05
CA PHE A 146 -7.12 39.95 13.45
C PHE A 146 -5.84 39.86 14.29
N PRO A 147 -5.47 40.90 15.06
CA PRO A 147 -4.47 40.71 16.08
C PRO A 147 -4.97 39.62 17.03
N LEU A 148 -4.05 38.79 17.50
CA LEU A 148 -4.28 37.73 18.48
C LEU A 148 -5.30 38.21 19.52
N GLY A 149 -6.47 37.56 19.54
CA GLY A 149 -7.53 37.90 20.48
C GLY A 149 -7.06 37.77 21.92
N PRO A 150 -7.76 38.36 22.90
CA PRO A 150 -7.30 38.49 24.29
C PRO A 150 -7.16 37.16 25.05
N ASP A 151 -7.47 36.02 24.42
CA ASP A 151 -7.62 34.73 25.07
C ASP A 151 -6.35 33.86 25.01
N PHE A 152 -5.17 34.47 25.12
CA PHE A 152 -3.98 33.76 25.61
C PHE A 152 -4.11 33.57 27.12
N SER A 153 -5.06 32.71 27.52
CA SER A 153 -5.20 32.25 28.90
C SER A 153 -4.67 30.83 28.99
N LEU A 154 -3.56 30.65 29.71
CA LEU A 154 -2.99 29.36 30.12
C LEU A 154 -3.90 28.68 31.16
N ASN A 155 -5.17 28.44 30.80
CA ASN A 155 -6.07 27.71 31.66
C ASN A 155 -6.19 26.26 31.18
N ASP A 156 -5.48 25.42 31.90
CA ASP A 156 -5.44 23.97 31.83
C ASP A 156 -6.86 23.37 31.88
N LYS A 157 -7.45 23.17 30.70
CA LYS A 157 -8.66 22.37 30.50
C LYS A 157 -8.30 21.33 29.45
N PRO A 158 -8.62 20.05 29.69
CA PRO A 158 -8.28 18.99 28.74
C PRO A 158 -8.96 19.33 27.43
N GLN A 159 -8.16 19.73 26.43
CA GLN A 159 -8.63 19.78 25.07
C GLN A 159 -9.13 18.38 24.76
N THR A 160 -10.42 18.28 24.43
CA THR A 160 -11.01 17.12 23.83
C THR A 160 -10.07 16.70 22.72
N ILE A 161 -9.41 15.54 22.91
CA ILE A 161 -8.58 14.91 21.89
C ILE A 161 -9.44 14.93 20.63
N ARG A 162 -9.07 15.78 19.66
CA ARG A 162 -9.67 15.68 18.33
C ARG A 162 -9.30 14.29 17.87
N ALA A 163 -10.28 13.39 17.93
CA ALA A 163 -10.17 12.08 17.36
C ALA A 163 -9.63 12.28 15.94
N VAL A 164 -8.51 11.63 15.67
CA VAL A 164 -7.87 11.61 14.37
C VAL A 164 -8.87 10.93 13.44
N GLN A 165 -9.78 11.72 12.86
CA GLN A 165 -10.69 11.26 11.83
C GLN A 165 -9.87 11.08 10.57
N ALA A 166 -9.36 9.86 10.41
CA ALA A 166 -8.82 9.34 9.17
C ALA A 166 -9.97 9.19 8.17
N SER A 167 -10.43 10.31 7.62
CA SER A 167 -11.37 10.35 6.51
C SER A 167 -11.42 11.77 5.99
N GLU A 168 -10.47 12.13 5.13
CA GLU A 168 -10.64 13.03 3.98
C GLU A 168 -9.26 13.35 3.40
N SER A 169 -9.23 13.59 2.10
CA SER A 169 -8.13 14.09 1.28
C SER A 169 -7.63 15.47 1.76
N GLN A 170 -7.02 15.51 2.94
CA GLN A 170 -6.40 16.69 3.55
C GLN A 170 -4.94 16.85 3.08
N GLY A 171 -4.62 16.38 1.87
CA GLY A 171 -3.26 16.20 1.34
C GLY A 171 -2.48 17.50 1.07
N GLN A 172 -3.08 18.66 1.29
CA GLN A 172 -2.38 19.95 1.25
C GLN A 172 -2.84 20.86 2.38
N ARG A 173 -2.47 20.51 3.62
CA ARG A 173 -2.60 21.41 4.77
C ARG A 173 -1.46 22.43 4.87
N TYR A 174 -0.38 22.23 4.12
CA TYR A 174 0.80 23.08 4.13
C TYR A 174 0.97 23.79 2.79
N THR A 175 1.22 25.08 2.87
CA THR A 175 1.65 25.92 1.74
C THR A 175 3.06 25.54 1.28
N ALA A 176 3.44 25.96 0.07
CA ALA A 176 4.78 25.70 -0.45
C ALA A 176 5.87 26.32 0.44
N GLU A 177 5.59 27.48 1.03
CA GLU A 177 6.45 28.17 1.98
C GLU A 177 6.61 27.35 3.27
N GLU A 178 5.52 26.85 3.85
CA GLU A 178 5.56 26.01 5.05
C GLU A 178 6.30 24.69 4.80
N ILE A 179 6.10 24.06 3.64
CA ILE A 179 6.83 22.85 3.25
C ILE A 179 8.32 23.16 3.13
N GLN A 180 8.69 24.31 2.54
CA GLN A 180 10.09 24.71 2.44
C GLN A 180 10.71 25.01 3.81
N VAL A 181 9.95 25.60 4.73
CA VAL A 181 10.36 25.79 6.12
C VAL A 181 10.60 24.43 6.77
N LEU A 182 9.65 23.49 6.69
CA LEU A 182 9.77 22.15 7.25
C LEU A 182 10.94 21.37 6.67
N ARG A 183 11.18 21.43 5.35
CA ARG A 183 12.37 20.83 4.73
C ARG A 183 13.67 21.36 5.34
N LYS A 184 13.72 22.64 5.70
CA LYS A 184 14.91 23.24 6.32
C LYS A 184 15.02 22.93 7.82
N THR A 185 13.90 22.93 8.55
CA THR A 185 13.89 22.87 10.01
C THR A 185 13.69 21.46 10.58
N SER A 186 13.04 20.57 9.84
CA SER A 186 12.70 19.20 10.24
C SER A 186 13.69 18.21 9.63
N LYS A 187 14.94 18.26 10.07
CA LYS A 187 15.99 17.32 9.66
C LYS A 187 16.47 16.51 10.85
N ILE A 188 16.41 15.19 10.73
CA ILE A 188 16.98 14.26 11.73
C ILE A 188 17.96 13.36 10.99
N ASN A 189 19.21 13.33 11.44
CA ASN A 189 20.29 12.52 10.82
C ASN A 189 20.47 12.78 9.32
N GLY A 190 20.21 14.01 8.86
CA GLY A 190 20.31 14.39 7.45
C GLY A 190 19.09 14.02 6.59
N ILE A 191 18.10 13.32 7.15
CA ILE A 191 16.86 12.99 6.48
C ILE A 191 15.85 14.11 6.71
N GLU A 192 15.22 14.58 5.63
CA GLU A 192 14.16 15.59 5.67
C GLU A 192 12.83 14.93 6.04
N TYR A 193 12.21 15.38 7.12
CA TYR A 193 10.92 14.88 7.60
C TYR A 193 9.83 15.88 7.25
N VAL A 194 9.33 15.77 6.02
CA VAL A 194 8.15 16.49 5.53
C VAL A 194 6.93 15.57 5.69
N PRO A 195 5.74 16.12 5.98
CA PRO A 195 4.49 15.35 5.94
C PRO A 195 4.28 14.66 4.60
N PHE A 196 3.60 13.52 4.60
CA PHE A 196 3.26 12.77 3.39
C PHE A 196 2.47 13.64 2.40
N MET A 197 3.02 13.80 1.20
CA MET A 197 2.54 14.65 0.12
C MET A 197 1.87 13.84 -0.98
N SER A 198 1.11 14.50 -1.86
CA SER A 198 0.48 13.83 -3.01
C SER A 198 1.47 13.16 -3.96
N VAL A 199 2.70 13.65 -4.04
CA VAL A 199 3.77 13.01 -4.84
C VAL A 199 4.18 11.65 -4.30
N ASP A 200 4.08 11.45 -2.98
CA ASP A 200 4.49 10.21 -2.31
C ASP A 200 3.49 9.07 -2.57
N LEU A 201 2.24 9.37 -2.93
CA LEU A 201 1.23 8.37 -3.32
C LEU A 201 1.65 7.55 -4.53
N ARG A 202 2.48 8.13 -5.42
CA ARG A 202 2.98 7.49 -6.64
C ARG A 202 4.27 6.71 -6.39
N GLU A 203 4.87 6.87 -5.21
CA GLU A 203 6.09 6.16 -4.86
C GLU A 203 5.76 4.72 -4.47
N ARG A 204 6.42 3.75 -5.14
CA ARG A 204 6.28 2.33 -4.81
C ARG A 204 7.17 2.03 -3.61
N PHE A 205 6.61 2.04 -2.40
CA PHE A 205 7.28 1.64 -1.17
C PHE A 205 7.50 0.12 -1.07
N ALA A 206 8.16 -0.46 -2.08
CA ALA A 206 8.55 -1.86 -2.10
C ALA A 206 10.06 -1.94 -2.31
N PHE A 207 10.76 -2.58 -1.37
CA PHE A 207 12.16 -2.90 -1.56
C PHE A 207 12.26 -3.99 -2.64
N PRO A 208 13.15 -3.83 -3.64
CA PRO A 208 13.33 -4.84 -4.69
C PRO A 208 13.87 -6.17 -4.15
N MET A 209 14.38 -6.19 -2.92
CA MET A 209 14.83 -7.40 -2.24
C MET A 209 13.81 -7.84 -1.19
N PRO A 210 13.35 -9.11 -1.20
CA PRO A 210 12.53 -9.64 -0.13
C PRO A 210 13.32 -9.66 1.18
N PHE A 211 12.63 -9.42 2.29
CA PHE A 211 13.20 -9.56 3.63
C PHE A 211 13.64 -11.02 3.82
N SER A 212 14.95 -11.21 4.01
CA SER A 212 15.58 -12.51 4.30
C SER A 212 15.51 -12.87 5.77
#